data_AF-A0A962DA06-F1
#
_entry.id   AF-A0A962DA06-F1
#
_cell.length_a   1.000
_cell.length_b   1.000
_cell.length_c   1.000
_cell.angle_alpha   90.00
_cell.angle_beta   90.00
_cell.angle_gamma   90.00
#
_symmetry.space_group_name_H-M   'P 1'
#
loop_
_entity.id
_entity.type
_entity.pdbx_description
1 polymer ?
#
loop_
_entity_poly.entity_id
_entity_poly.type
_entity_poly.pdbx_seq_one_letter_code
_entity_poly.pdbx_strand_id
1 'polypeptide(L)'
;MSEGKGGLQSSPESASVTTAGATLEFVLVGSAATDYRITGYNSTDTANQLSSATISADGITMLVGDANTAAETMNIYVTVEHRKHSTKHQIDPQVINRPPN
;
A
#
# COMPACT_ATOMS: atom_id res chain seq x y z
N MET A 1 -4.19 31.70 7.54
CA MET A 1 -3.08 31.16 6.74
C MET A 1 -3.04 29.66 7.03
N SER A 2 -3.50 28.85 6.08
CA SER A 2 -3.59 27.40 6.26
C SER A 2 -2.21 26.82 5.98
N GLU A 3 -1.47 26.46 7.03
CA GLU A 3 -0.34 25.55 6.89
C GLU A 3 -0.90 24.26 6.26
N GLY A 4 -0.49 23.96 5.03
CA GLY A 4 -0.84 22.71 4.38
C GLY A 4 -0.35 21.58 5.26
N LYS A 5 -1.27 20.79 5.80
CA LYS A 5 -0.95 19.51 6.44
C LYS A 5 -0.22 18.67 5.39
N GLY A 6 1.11 18.64 5.44
CA GLY A 6 1.95 17.72 4.67
C GLY A 6 1.67 16.31 5.15
N GLY A 7 0.56 15.73 4.67
CA GLY A 7 0.18 14.37 4.95
C GLY A 7 1.12 13.40 4.26
N LEU A 8 1.20 12.18 4.78
CA LEU A 8 1.86 11.09 4.06
C LEU A 8 1.10 10.85 2.74
N GLN A 9 1.83 10.77 1.64
CA GLN A 9 1.28 10.56 0.30
C GLN A 9 1.97 9.36 -0.35
N SER A 10 1.27 8.66 -1.24
CA SER A 10 1.83 7.62 -2.09
C SER A 10 2.29 8.21 -3.43
N SER A 11 3.35 7.65 -3.98
CA SER A 11 3.77 7.91 -5.35
C SER A 11 4.25 6.60 -5.99
N PRO A 12 3.58 6.10 -7.03
CA PRO A 12 2.37 6.67 -7.63
C PRO A 12 1.14 6.56 -6.70
N GLU A 13 0.13 7.42 -6.90
CA GLU A 13 -1.16 7.32 -6.20
C GLU A 13 -1.98 6.12 -6.71
N SER A 14 -1.72 5.67 -7.94
CA SER A 14 -2.33 4.47 -8.52
C SER A 14 -1.33 3.66 -9.36
N ALA A 15 -1.47 2.33 -9.33
CA ALA A 15 -0.66 1.40 -10.11
C ALA A 15 -1.56 0.47 -10.94
N SER A 16 -1.17 0.21 -12.20
CA SER A 16 -1.87 -0.77 -13.05
C SER A 16 -1.09 -2.07 -13.10
N VAL A 17 -1.78 -3.19 -12.89
CA VAL A 17 -1.20 -4.54 -12.91
C VAL A 17 -1.74 -5.28 -14.13
N THR A 18 -0.85 -5.65 -15.05
CA THR A 18 -1.22 -6.30 -16.33
C THR A 18 -0.77 -7.74 -16.44
N THR A 19 -0.05 -8.24 -15.43
CA THR A 19 0.52 -9.59 -15.41
C THR A 19 -0.15 -10.37 -14.29
N ALA A 20 -0.52 -11.63 -14.56
CA ALA A 20 -1.04 -12.52 -13.54
C ALA A 20 0.06 -12.91 -12.53
N GLY A 21 -0.32 -13.08 -11.25
CA GLY A 21 0.63 -13.47 -10.19
C GLY A 21 1.71 -12.42 -9.90
N ALA A 22 1.34 -11.14 -9.90
CA ALA A 22 2.23 -10.04 -9.57
C ALA A 22 2.49 -9.96 -8.06
N THR A 23 3.50 -9.18 -7.67
CA THR A 23 3.72 -8.76 -6.27
C THR A 23 3.64 -7.25 -6.21
N LEU A 24 2.77 -6.75 -5.35
CA LEU A 24 2.67 -5.34 -5.00
C LEU A 24 3.68 -5.05 -3.89
N GLU A 25 4.56 -4.08 -4.13
CA GLU A 25 5.55 -3.63 -3.16
C GLU A 25 5.23 -2.21 -2.69
N PHE A 26 5.14 -2.03 -1.37
CA PHE A 26 4.94 -0.75 -0.72
C PHE A 26 6.17 -0.43 0.11
N VAL A 27 6.81 0.72 -0.15
CA VAL A 27 8.06 1.11 0.49
C VAL A 27 7.91 2.50 1.09
N LEU A 28 8.26 2.65 2.37
CA LEU A 28 8.47 3.97 2.96
C LEU A 28 9.78 4.56 2.43
N VAL A 29 9.71 5.78 1.91
CA VAL A 29 10.86 6.49 1.32
C VAL A 29 11.11 7.83 2.01
N GLY A 30 12.34 8.34 1.92
CA GLY A 30 12.72 9.62 2.50
C GLY A 30 12.55 9.67 4.02
N SER A 31 12.05 10.80 4.54
CA SER A 31 11.79 10.95 5.98
C SER A 31 10.77 9.95 6.51
N ALA A 32 9.81 9.52 5.68
CA ALA A 32 8.80 8.54 6.10
C ALA A 32 9.42 7.20 6.53
N ALA A 33 10.51 6.76 5.87
CA ALA A 33 11.23 5.54 6.22
C ALA A 33 11.87 5.61 7.62
N THR A 34 12.26 6.81 8.04
CA THR A 34 12.89 7.08 9.34
C THR A 34 11.84 7.28 10.44
N ASP A 35 10.77 8.00 10.12
CA ASP A 35 9.79 8.46 11.12
C ASP A 35 8.65 7.46 11.34
N TYR A 36 8.36 6.60 10.36
CA TYR A 36 7.23 5.67 10.38
C TYR A 36 7.66 4.21 10.17
N ARG A 37 6.73 3.32 10.47
CA ARG A 37 6.78 1.90 10.12
C ARG A 37 5.41 1.44 9.61
N ILE A 38 5.40 0.57 8.61
CA ILE A 38 4.22 -0.14 8.15
C ILE A 38 3.83 -1.17 9.21
N THR A 39 2.54 -1.22 9.54
CA THR A 39 2.01 -2.11 10.60
C THR A 39 0.87 -2.99 10.13
N GLY A 40 0.34 -2.75 8.94
CA GLY A 40 -0.72 -3.56 8.35
C GLY A 40 -1.27 -2.94 7.07
N TYR A 41 -2.26 -3.62 6.50
CA TYR A 41 -3.03 -3.12 5.38
C TYR A 41 -4.47 -3.64 5.45
N ASN A 42 -5.36 -2.98 4.73
CA ASN A 42 -6.67 -3.50 4.35
C ASN A 42 -6.89 -3.20 2.87
N SER A 43 -7.92 -3.78 2.25
CA SER A 43 -8.24 -3.50 0.85
C SER A 43 -9.75 -3.55 0.58
N THR A 44 -10.16 -2.99 -0.56
CA THR A 44 -11.49 -3.18 -1.13
C THR A 44 -11.51 -4.29 -2.19
N ASP A 45 -10.58 -5.25 -2.13
CA ASP A 45 -10.55 -6.40 -3.05
C ASP A 45 -11.81 -7.26 -2.88
N THR A 46 -12.69 -7.20 -3.87
CA THR A 46 -13.95 -7.94 -3.89
C THR A 46 -13.85 -9.27 -4.63
N ALA A 47 -12.84 -9.42 -5.50
CA ALA A 47 -12.59 -10.65 -6.23
C ALA A 47 -11.67 -11.63 -5.50
N ASN A 48 -11.16 -11.27 -4.31
CA ASN A 48 -10.29 -12.07 -3.45
C ASN A 48 -9.01 -12.50 -4.18
N GLN A 49 -8.36 -11.55 -4.84
CA GLN A 49 -7.16 -11.74 -5.65
C GLN A 49 -5.87 -11.48 -4.86
N LEU A 50 -5.96 -10.75 -3.73
CA LEU A 50 -4.82 -10.42 -2.89
C LEU A 50 -4.53 -11.52 -1.86
N SER A 51 -3.25 -11.85 -1.70
CA SER A 51 -2.77 -12.74 -0.63
C SER A 51 -2.45 -11.97 0.65
N SER A 52 -2.13 -12.70 1.73
CA SER A 52 -1.66 -12.10 2.98
C SER A 52 -0.38 -11.29 2.78
N ALA A 53 -0.33 -10.09 3.35
CA ALA A 53 0.87 -9.26 3.34
C ALA A 53 2.02 -9.84 4.18
N THR A 54 3.25 -9.64 3.72
CA THR A 54 4.48 -9.78 4.51
C THR A 54 5.06 -8.40 4.75
N ILE A 55 5.39 -8.08 6.00
CA ILE A 55 6.01 -6.82 6.39
C ILE A 55 7.44 -7.10 6.86
N SER A 56 8.41 -6.31 6.39
CA SER A 56 9.81 -6.43 6.80
C SER A 56 9.96 -6.15 8.31
N ALA A 57 11.00 -6.72 8.94
CA ALA A 57 11.21 -6.57 10.39
C ALA A 57 11.42 -5.11 10.83
N ASP A 58 11.98 -4.28 9.96
CA ASP A 58 12.15 -2.85 10.19
C ASP A 58 10.86 -2.03 9.92
N GLY A 59 9.85 -2.66 9.32
CA GLY A 59 8.58 -2.05 8.92
C GLY A 59 8.70 -1.04 7.77
N ILE A 60 9.76 -1.10 6.96
CA ILE A 60 9.95 -0.18 5.83
C ILE A 60 9.23 -0.69 4.56
N THR A 61 9.18 -2.00 4.37
CA THR A 61 8.63 -2.64 3.17
C THR A 61 7.47 -3.56 3.52
N MET A 62 6.44 -3.53 2.69
CA MET A 62 5.34 -4.50 2.71
C MET A 62 5.15 -5.08 1.31
N LEU A 63 5.03 -6.40 1.23
CA LEU A 63 4.77 -7.14 0.01
C LEU A 63 3.40 -7.80 0.08
N VAL A 64 2.61 -7.66 -0.98
CA VAL A 64 1.29 -8.31 -1.13
C VAL A 64 1.29 -9.05 -2.47
N GLY A 65 0.95 -10.34 -2.46
CA GLY A 65 0.75 -11.08 -3.71
C GLY A 65 -0.57 -10.68 -4.34
N ASP A 66 -0.59 -10.54 -5.67
CA ASP A 66 -1.78 -10.21 -6.44
C ASP A 66 -1.94 -11.20 -7.59
N ALA A 67 -2.99 -12.01 -7.52
CA ALA A 67 -3.28 -12.99 -8.55
C ALA A 67 -3.62 -12.34 -9.90
N ASN A 68 -4.22 -11.14 -9.89
CA ASN A 68 -4.69 -10.40 -11.07
C ASN A 68 -5.43 -11.31 -12.08
N THR A 69 -6.45 -12.01 -11.58
CA THR A 69 -7.31 -12.96 -12.32
C THR A 69 -8.62 -12.34 -12.79
N ALA A 70 -9.05 -11.22 -12.22
CA ALA A 70 -10.25 -10.48 -12.60
C ALA A 70 -9.98 -8.98 -12.71
N ALA A 71 -10.61 -8.33 -13.69
CA ALA A 71 -10.51 -6.89 -13.86
C ALA A 71 -11.19 -6.17 -12.69
N GLU A 72 -10.44 -5.36 -11.97
CA GLU A 72 -10.91 -4.69 -10.76
C GLU A 72 -10.12 -3.41 -10.49
N THR A 73 -10.75 -2.44 -9.84
CA THR A 73 -10.05 -1.29 -9.27
C THR A 73 -10.27 -1.32 -7.76
N MET A 74 -9.19 -1.48 -7.01
CA MET A 74 -9.22 -1.65 -5.56
C MET A 74 -8.40 -0.56 -4.87
N ASN A 75 -8.87 -0.10 -3.71
CA ASN A 75 -8.07 0.74 -2.83
C ASN A 75 -7.28 -0.17 -1.89
N ILE A 76 -6.00 0.13 -1.73
CA ILE A 76 -5.14 -0.48 -0.71
C ILE A 76 -4.98 0.54 0.40
N TYR A 77 -5.25 0.14 1.63
CA TYR A 77 -5.22 1.00 2.81
C TYR A 77 -4.02 0.63 3.67
N VAL A 78 -2.85 1.19 3.37
CA VAL A 78 -1.60 0.87 4.09
C VAL A 78 -1.61 1.62 5.42
N THR A 79 -1.56 0.89 6.53
CA THR A 79 -1.50 1.47 7.88
C THR A 79 -0.05 1.66 8.30
N VAL A 80 0.31 2.89 8.61
CA VAL A 80 1.62 3.25 9.15
C VAL A 80 1.50 3.85 10.54
N GLU A 81 2.51 3.61 11.37
CA GLU A 81 2.59 4.12 12.73
C GLU A 81 3.87 4.92 12.90
N HIS A 82 3.80 6.08 13.55
CA HIS A 82 4.97 6.88 13.86
C HIS A 82 5.85 6.14 14.90
N ARG A 83 7.16 6.09 14.71
CA ARG A 83 8.05 5.30 15.58
C ARG A 83 8.16 5.86 17.00
N LYS A 84 7.96 7.18 17.17
CA LYS A 84 8.06 7.86 18.48
C LYS A 84 6.71 8.11 19.16
N HIS A 85 5.60 7.95 18.45
CA HIS A 85 4.26 8.30 18.95
C HIS A 85 3.27 7.23 18.47
N SER A 86 2.30 6.83 19.29
CA SER A 86 1.31 5.81 18.92
C SER A 86 0.25 6.28 17.91
N THR A 87 0.55 7.31 17.12
CA THR A 87 -0.34 7.82 16.08
C THR A 87 -0.24 6.97 14.84
N LYS A 88 -1.39 6.50 14.37
CA LYS A 88 -1.52 5.75 13.13
C LYS A 88 -2.06 6.65 12.02
N HIS A 89 -1.56 6.44 10.82
CA HIS A 89 -2.02 7.07 9.60
C HIS A 89 -2.30 5.99 8.55
N GLN A 90 -3.14 6.35 7.59
CA GLN A 90 -3.43 5.51 6.44
C GLN A 90 -2.95 6.20 5.18
N ILE A 91 -2.36 5.42 4.28
CA ILE A 91 -1.96 5.86 2.94
C ILE A 91 -2.73 4.96 1.97
N ASP A 92 -3.39 5.57 1.00
CA ASP A 92 -4.48 4.92 0.24
C ASP A 92 -4.16 4.80 -1.26
N PRO A 93 -3.08 4.11 -1.69
CA PRO A 93 -2.84 3.93 -3.11
C PRO A 93 -3.91 3.03 -3.75
N GLN A 94 -4.20 3.28 -5.03
CA GLN A 94 -5.13 2.49 -5.82
C GLN A 94 -4.39 1.45 -6.68
N VAL A 95 -4.95 0.25 -6.82
CA VAL A 95 -4.47 -0.78 -7.73
C VAL A 95 -5.55 -1.06 -8.78
N ILE A 96 -5.13 -1.08 -10.04
CA ILE A 96 -6.00 -1.32 -11.19
C ILE A 96 -5.57 -2.63 -11.85
N ASN A 97 -6.29 -3.69 -11.55
CA ASN A 97 -6.08 -5.01 -12.12
C ASN A 97 -6.66 -5.10 -13.52
N ARG A 98 -5.80 -5.49 -14.45
CA ARG A 98 -6.09 -5.71 -15.87
C ARG A 98 -5.49 -7.05 -16.27
N PRO A 99 -6.14 -8.17 -15.93
CA PRO A 99 -5.64 -9.50 -16.26
C PRO A 99 -5.33 -9.62 -17.76
N PRO A 100 -4.30 -10.39 -18.15
CA PRO A 100 -4.14 -10.79 -19.54
C PRO A 100 -5.34 -11.67 -19.92
N ASN A 101 -6.01 -11.34 -21.04
CA ASN A 101 -7.15 -12.10 -21.57
C ASN A 101 -6.87 -13.60 -21.71
#